data_AF-A0A9X3V927-F1
#
_entry.id   AF-A0A9X3V927-F1
#
_cell.length_a   1.000
_cell.length_b   1.000
_cell.length_c   1.000
_cell.angle_alpha   90.00
_cell.angle_beta   90.00
_cell.angle_gamma   90.00
#
_symmetry.space_group_name_H-M   'P 1'
#
loop_
_entity.id
_entity.type
_entity.pdbx_description
1 polymer ?
#
loop_
_entity_poly.entity_id
_entity_poly.type
_entity_poly.pdbx_seq_one_letter_code
_entity_poly.pdbx_strand_id
1 'polypeptide(L)'
;MALISCAECGKNVSDKAPACPHCGAPTSDAAIKKYQAQKRWTSNAPVIGVLIFTALVVVSCIAVGSKTKPREWARDDYKSTAISVCKSKIKEAAHDPSSVEFPANDRFEVINGDGPSWQLKVTIRAKNGFGALRLADYLCVVGDIAPQLNGGVTYKALAVPAP
;
A
#
# COMPACT_ATOMS: atom_id res chain seq x y z
N MET A 1 62.29 5.28 -34.67
CA MET A 1 61.83 6.67 -34.39
C MET A 1 60.35 6.66 -34.67
N ALA A 2 59.52 6.97 -33.67
CA ALA A 2 58.08 6.96 -33.84
C ALA A 2 57.58 8.39 -34.06
N LEU A 3 56.75 8.61 -35.08
CA LEU A 3 56.03 9.87 -35.20
C LEU A 3 54.82 9.82 -34.27
N ILE A 4 54.72 10.80 -33.38
CA ILE A 4 53.58 11.03 -32.49
C ILE A 4 52.71 12.16 -33.04
N SER A 5 51.40 12.10 -32.81
CA SER A 5 50.52 13.21 -33.13
C SER A 5 50.65 14.30 -32.05
N CYS A 6 50.90 15.54 -32.46
CA CYS A 6 50.88 16.69 -31.56
C CYS A 6 49.48 16.85 -30.95
N ALA A 7 49.40 16.99 -29.62
CA ALA A 7 48.13 17.16 -28.91
C ALA A 7 47.42 18.49 -29.22
N GLU A 8 48.17 19.51 -29.64
CA GLU A 8 47.62 20.84 -29.94
C GLU A 8 47.20 20.97 -31.42
N CYS A 9 48.09 20.64 -32.36
CA CYS A 9 47.84 20.87 -33.79
C CYS A 9 47.51 19.62 -34.60
N GLY A 10 47.56 18.42 -34.00
CA GLY A 10 47.23 17.15 -34.67
C GLY A 10 48.22 16.71 -35.77
N LYS A 11 49.31 17.45 -36.00
CA LYS A 11 50.34 17.09 -36.99
C LYS A 11 51.33 16.09 -36.40
N ASN A 12 51.91 15.26 -37.26
CA ASN A 12 52.90 14.27 -36.88
C ASN A 12 54.25 14.91 -36.54
N VAL A 13 54.79 14.60 -35.37
CA VAL A 13 56.04 15.13 -34.83
C VAL A 13 56.91 13.97 -34.35
N SER A 14 58.22 14.10 -34.44
CA SER A 14 59.15 13.10 -33.89
C SER A 14 59.00 12.98 -32.36
N ASP A 15 58.96 11.75 -31.86
CA ASP A 15 59.00 11.39 -30.44
C ASP A 15 60.22 11.96 -29.69
N LYS A 16 61.27 12.37 -30.41
CA LYS A 16 62.49 12.98 -29.85
C LYS A 16 62.55 14.49 -29.95
N ALA A 17 61.59 15.14 -30.59
CA ALA A 17 61.59 16.61 -30.66
C ALA A 17 61.28 17.17 -29.26
N PRO A 18 61.92 18.28 -28.83
CA PRO A 18 61.57 18.95 -27.57
C PRO A 18 60.28 19.77 -27.69
N ALA A 19 59.94 20.22 -28.90
CA ALA A 19 58.71 20.92 -29.22
C ALA A 19 58.24 20.63 -30.66
N CYS A 20 56.95 20.80 -30.91
CA CYS A 20 56.35 20.68 -32.22
C CYS A 20 56.85 21.79 -33.16
N PRO A 21 57.44 21.45 -34.32
CA PRO A 21 57.92 22.46 -35.28
C PRO A 21 56.78 23.22 -35.98
N HIS A 22 55.54 22.74 -35.87
CA HIS A 22 54.39 23.38 -36.52
C HIS A 22 53.64 24.37 -35.63
N CYS A 23 53.70 24.21 -34.30
CA CYS A 23 52.95 25.06 -33.37
C CYS A 23 53.72 25.47 -32.10
N GLY A 24 54.92 24.93 -31.87
CA GLY A 24 55.74 25.25 -30.69
C GLY A 24 55.36 24.50 -29.41
N ALA A 25 54.34 23.64 -29.43
CA ALA A 25 53.89 22.92 -28.24
C ALA A 25 54.92 21.88 -27.75
N PRO A 26 55.16 21.74 -26.44
CA PRO A 26 56.14 20.80 -25.88
C PRO A 26 55.69 19.34 -26.06
N THR A 27 56.61 18.47 -26.44
CA THR A 27 56.36 17.06 -26.80
C THR A 27 56.69 16.07 -25.68
N SER A 28 56.78 16.52 -24.42
CA SER A 28 57.24 15.69 -23.31
C SER A 28 56.30 14.52 -22.96
N ASP A 29 56.88 13.34 -22.74
CA ASP A 29 56.21 12.07 -22.38
C ASP A 29 55.21 12.17 -21.22
N ALA A 30 55.42 13.13 -20.31
CA ALA A 30 54.55 13.36 -19.15
C ALA A 30 53.14 13.86 -19.54
N ALA A 31 53.00 14.58 -20.65
CA ALA A 31 51.71 15.10 -21.12
C ALA A 31 50.86 14.01 -21.79
N ILE A 32 51.49 13.14 -22.60
CA ILE A 32 50.78 12.10 -23.36
C ILE A 32 50.30 10.95 -22.46
N LYS A 33 51.10 10.55 -21.45
CA LYS A 33 50.69 9.49 -20.51
C LYS A 33 49.47 9.87 -19.68
N LYS A 34 49.32 11.16 -19.33
CA LYS A 34 48.12 11.63 -18.62
C LYS A 34 46.88 11.43 -19.46
N TYR A 35 46.90 11.78 -20.75
CA TYR A 35 45.73 11.70 -21.63
C TYR A 35 45.20 10.27 -21.81
N GLN A 36 46.07 9.27 -21.95
CA GLN A 36 45.63 7.89 -22.11
C GLN A 36 45.09 7.25 -20.83
N ALA A 37 45.58 7.67 -19.65
CA ALA A 37 45.06 7.19 -18.38
C ALA A 37 43.60 7.66 -18.13
N GLN A 38 43.18 8.79 -18.71
CA GLN A 38 41.85 9.36 -18.46
C GLN A 38 40.77 8.72 -19.35
N LYS A 39 41.14 8.23 -20.54
CA LYS A 39 40.18 7.64 -21.50
C LYS A 39 39.72 6.23 -21.10
N ARG A 40 40.44 5.55 -20.19
CA ARG A 40 40.07 4.21 -19.72
C ARG A 40 38.92 4.20 -18.71
N TRP A 41 38.43 5.38 -18.29
CA TRP A 41 37.38 5.54 -17.29
C TRP A 41 36.03 6.02 -17.85
N THR A 42 35.88 6.07 -19.18
CA THR A 42 34.64 6.54 -19.84
C THR A 42 33.92 5.46 -20.64
N SER A 43 34.16 4.17 -20.37
CA SER A 43 33.29 3.09 -20.89
C SER A 43 31.93 3.13 -20.20
N ASN A 44 30.85 2.81 -20.93
CA ASN A 44 29.41 2.82 -20.57
C ASN A 44 28.97 2.11 -19.27
N ALA A 45 29.89 1.71 -18.41
CA ALA A 45 29.69 1.19 -17.06
C ALA A 45 28.76 2.06 -16.16
N PRO A 46 28.75 3.41 -16.20
CA PRO A 46 27.81 4.16 -15.35
C PRO A 46 26.36 4.06 -15.84
N VAL A 47 26.11 3.83 -17.13
CA VAL A 47 24.76 3.74 -17.69
C VAL A 47 24.05 2.45 -17.24
N ILE A 48 24.78 1.34 -17.23
CA ILE A 48 24.25 0.04 -16.77
C ILE A 48 23.89 0.11 -15.28
N GLY A 49 24.76 0.74 -14.47
CA GLY A 49 24.50 0.96 -13.05
C GLY A 49 23.24 1.78 -12.78
N VAL A 50 23.02 2.86 -13.56
CA VAL A 50 21.83 3.70 -13.45
C VAL A 50 20.57 2.93 -13.84
N LEU A 51 20.59 2.15 -14.93
CA LEU A 51 19.43 1.36 -15.38
C LEU A 51 19.05 0.24 -14.40
N ILE A 52 20.03 -0.41 -13.77
CA ILE A 52 19.76 -1.44 -12.75
C ILE A 52 19.17 -0.79 -11.49
N PHE A 53 19.72 0.35 -11.06
CA PHE A 53 19.21 1.06 -9.88
C PHE A 53 17.79 1.57 -10.08
N THR A 54 17.47 2.15 -11.25
CA THR A 54 16.10 2.60 -11.56
C THR A 54 15.13 1.43 -11.65
N ALA A 55 15.51 0.30 -12.26
CA ALA A 55 14.68 -0.89 -12.30
C ALA A 55 14.40 -1.45 -10.88
N LEU A 56 15.41 -1.47 -9.99
CA LEU A 56 15.25 -1.92 -8.61
C LEU A 56 14.35 -0.99 -7.79
N VAL A 57 14.46 0.32 -7.97
CA VAL A 57 13.58 1.31 -7.30
C VAL A 57 12.13 1.15 -7.77
N VAL A 58 11.90 0.99 -9.07
CA VAL A 58 10.55 0.80 -9.64
C VAL A 58 9.92 -0.50 -9.15
N VAL A 59 10.66 -1.62 -9.14
CA VAL A 59 10.20 -2.91 -8.62
C VAL A 59 9.88 -2.81 -7.12
N SER A 60 10.72 -2.10 -6.35
CA SER A 60 10.49 -1.85 -4.92
C SER A 60 9.21 -1.05 -4.67
N CYS A 61 8.96 0.02 -5.44
CA CYS A 61 7.74 0.81 -5.33
C CYS A 61 6.48 0.00 -5.66
N ILE A 62 6.55 -0.89 -6.66
CA ILE A 62 5.42 -1.75 -7.03
C ILE A 62 5.13 -2.79 -5.93
N ALA A 63 6.16 -3.35 -5.29
CA ALA A 63 6.01 -4.36 -4.23
C ALA A 63 5.41 -3.81 -2.93
N VAL A 64 5.61 -2.53 -2.62
CA VAL A 64 5.10 -1.88 -1.39
C VAL A 64 3.63 -1.44 -1.52
N GLY A 65 3.09 -1.35 -2.74
CA GLY A 65 1.83 -0.67 -3.03
C GLY A 65 0.52 -1.39 -2.69
N SER A 66 0.51 -2.59 -2.07
CA SER A 66 -0.77 -3.24 -1.80
C SER A 66 -0.77 -4.15 -0.58
N LYS A 67 -1.89 -4.11 0.15
CA LYS A 67 -2.27 -4.92 1.32
C LYS A 67 -1.97 -4.30 2.68
N THR A 68 -2.50 -3.09 2.92
CA THR A 68 -2.84 -2.68 4.29
C THR A 68 -3.98 -3.57 4.78
N LYS A 69 -3.70 -4.66 5.51
CA LYS A 69 -4.74 -5.31 6.31
C LYS A 69 -5.27 -4.25 7.28
N PRO A 70 -6.60 -4.08 7.44
CA PRO A 70 -7.11 -3.12 8.41
C PRO A 70 -6.48 -3.40 9.76
N ARG A 71 -6.04 -2.33 10.45
CA ARG A 71 -5.51 -2.43 11.80
C ARG A 71 -6.55 -3.10 12.70
N GLU A 72 -6.10 -4.00 13.58
CA GLU A 72 -6.97 -4.82 14.44
C GLU A 72 -7.97 -3.98 15.25
N TRP A 73 -7.54 -2.83 15.80
CA TRP A 73 -8.43 -1.90 16.51
C TRP A 73 -9.55 -1.32 15.63
N ALA A 74 -9.30 -1.15 14.33
CA ALA A 74 -10.33 -0.67 13.41
C ALA A 74 -11.37 -1.78 13.18
N ARG A 75 -10.96 -3.05 13.12
CA ARG A 75 -11.89 -4.19 13.05
C ARG A 75 -12.78 -4.26 14.31
N ASP A 76 -12.22 -4.03 15.49
CA ASP A 76 -12.98 -4.02 16.75
C ASP A 76 -14.01 -2.87 16.80
N ASP A 77 -13.63 -1.69 16.31
CA ASP A 77 -14.52 -0.53 16.20
C ASP A 77 -15.73 -0.84 15.28
N TYR A 78 -15.47 -1.39 14.09
CA TYR A 78 -16.53 -1.82 13.17
C TYR A 78 -17.43 -2.91 13.76
N LYS A 79 -16.88 -3.87 14.52
CA LYS A 79 -17.66 -4.93 15.17
C LYS A 79 -18.67 -4.38 16.16
N SER A 80 -18.22 -3.47 17.04
CA SER A 80 -19.09 -2.85 18.04
C SER A 80 -20.23 -2.05 17.39
N THR A 81 -19.91 -1.36 16.29
CA THR A 81 -20.87 -0.62 15.46
C THR A 81 -21.87 -1.56 14.78
N ALA A 82 -21.41 -2.69 14.22
CA ALA A 82 -22.30 -3.68 13.62
C ALA A 82 -23.28 -4.25 14.65
N ILE A 83 -22.84 -4.50 15.89
CA ILE A 83 -23.69 -4.97 16.99
C ILE A 83 -24.75 -3.92 17.35
N SER A 84 -24.37 -2.64 17.49
CA SER A 84 -25.30 -1.57 17.87
C SER A 84 -26.37 -1.33 16.80
N VAL A 85 -25.96 -1.31 15.53
CA VAL A 85 -26.86 -1.25 14.37
C VAL A 85 -27.80 -2.45 14.36
N CYS A 86 -27.26 -3.64 14.60
CA CYS A 86 -28.05 -4.86 14.60
C CYS A 86 -29.14 -4.85 15.68
N LYS A 87 -28.81 -4.40 16.89
CA LYS A 87 -29.79 -4.22 17.97
C LYS A 87 -30.93 -3.28 17.55
N SER A 88 -30.62 -2.18 16.87
CA SER A 88 -31.65 -1.26 16.35
C SER A 88 -32.56 -1.97 15.36
N LYS A 89 -31.98 -2.68 14.39
CA LYS A 89 -32.77 -3.37 13.35
C LYS A 89 -33.62 -4.51 13.88
N ILE A 90 -33.13 -5.23 14.87
CA ILE A 90 -33.93 -6.27 15.55
C ILE A 90 -35.11 -5.64 16.30
N LYS A 91 -34.89 -4.51 16.98
CA LYS A 91 -35.99 -3.78 17.64
C LYS A 91 -37.01 -3.24 16.65
N GLU A 92 -36.57 -2.73 15.50
CA GLU A 92 -37.46 -2.28 14.41
C GLU A 92 -38.28 -3.42 13.80
N ALA A 93 -37.71 -4.63 13.72
CA ALA A 93 -38.38 -5.81 13.18
C ALA A 93 -39.28 -6.52 14.22
N ALA A 94 -39.06 -6.29 15.51
CA ALA A 94 -39.82 -6.93 16.58
C ALA A 94 -41.24 -6.35 16.68
N HIS A 95 -42.22 -7.22 16.97
CA HIS A 95 -43.61 -6.79 17.16
C HIS A 95 -43.77 -5.86 18.38
N ASP A 96 -43.10 -6.18 19.49
CA ASP A 96 -42.99 -5.32 20.68
C ASP A 96 -41.50 -4.98 20.92
N PRO A 97 -41.01 -3.84 20.42
CA PRO A 97 -39.60 -3.44 20.53
C PRO A 97 -39.10 -3.30 21.97
N SER A 98 -40.01 -2.99 22.90
CA SER A 98 -39.69 -2.81 24.32
C SER A 98 -39.47 -4.13 25.05
N SER A 99 -40.05 -5.21 24.53
CA SER A 99 -39.92 -6.56 25.08
C SER A 99 -38.63 -7.29 24.67
N VAL A 100 -37.82 -6.69 23.79
CA VAL A 100 -36.61 -7.33 23.25
C VAL A 100 -35.51 -7.36 24.31
N GLU A 101 -35.19 -8.56 24.75
CA GLU A 101 -34.08 -8.88 25.65
C GLU A 101 -32.93 -9.50 24.84
N PHE A 102 -31.78 -8.84 24.88
CA PHE A 102 -30.53 -9.33 24.28
C PHE A 102 -29.75 -10.16 25.29
N PRO A 103 -28.89 -11.10 24.82
CA PRO A 103 -28.05 -11.88 25.73
C PRO A 103 -27.07 -10.99 26.48
N ALA A 104 -26.74 -11.38 27.72
CA ALA A 104 -25.74 -10.69 28.52
C ALA A 104 -24.39 -10.60 27.78
N ASN A 105 -23.69 -9.47 27.97
CA ASN A 105 -22.40 -9.15 27.35
C ASN A 105 -22.41 -9.10 25.81
N ASP A 106 -23.56 -8.84 25.19
CA ASP A 106 -23.67 -8.70 23.73
C ASP A 106 -23.06 -9.89 22.98
N ARG A 107 -23.44 -11.10 23.39
CA ARG A 107 -23.02 -12.35 22.75
C ARG A 107 -23.70 -12.53 21.39
N PHE A 108 -23.19 -11.79 20.40
CA PHE A 108 -23.49 -11.98 18.99
C PHE A 108 -22.45 -12.93 18.40
N GLU A 109 -22.92 -14.01 17.78
CA GLU A 109 -22.07 -14.94 17.03
C GLU A 109 -21.69 -14.31 15.69
N VAL A 110 -20.40 -14.21 15.41
CA VAL A 110 -19.90 -13.69 14.14
C VAL A 110 -19.85 -14.84 13.15
N ILE A 111 -20.74 -14.84 12.16
CA ILE A 111 -20.70 -15.80 11.04
C ILE A 111 -19.63 -15.38 10.04
N ASN A 112 -19.61 -14.10 9.68
CA ASN A 112 -18.63 -13.52 8.78
C ASN A 112 -18.38 -12.06 9.17
N GLY A 113 -17.15 -11.59 8.99
CA GLY A 113 -16.79 -10.22 9.33
C GLY A 113 -15.41 -9.88 8.81
N ASP A 114 -15.34 -8.89 7.92
CA ASP A 114 -14.07 -8.26 7.53
C ASP A 114 -14.27 -6.75 7.38
N GLY A 115 -13.92 -6.00 8.43
CA GLY A 115 -13.93 -4.54 8.42
C GLY A 115 -15.34 -3.95 8.28
N PRO A 116 -15.69 -3.28 7.16
CA PRO A 116 -16.96 -2.55 7.03
C PRO A 116 -18.19 -3.44 6.82
N SER A 117 -18.06 -4.77 6.76
CA SER A 117 -19.18 -5.70 6.58
C SER A 117 -19.15 -6.88 7.55
N TRP A 118 -20.30 -7.19 8.16
CA TRP A 118 -20.51 -8.17 9.21
C TRP A 118 -21.80 -8.95 9.02
N GLN A 119 -21.76 -10.23 9.38
CA GLN A 119 -22.90 -11.11 9.51
C GLN A 119 -22.92 -11.67 10.93
N LEU A 120 -23.94 -11.28 11.69
CA LEU A 120 -24.08 -11.62 13.09
C LEU A 120 -25.33 -12.49 13.29
N LYS A 121 -25.20 -13.56 14.08
CA LYS A 121 -26.33 -14.33 14.58
C LYS A 121 -26.54 -14.03 16.06
N VAL A 122 -27.78 -13.87 16.48
CA VAL A 122 -28.14 -13.69 17.88
C VAL A 122 -29.47 -14.34 18.19
N THR A 123 -29.55 -14.97 19.36
CA THR A 123 -30.81 -15.42 19.94
C THR A 123 -31.30 -14.36 20.92
N ILE A 124 -32.49 -13.82 20.69
CA ILE A 124 -33.13 -12.85 21.58
C ILE A 124 -34.34 -13.49 22.25
N ARG A 125 -34.79 -12.88 23.34
CA ARG A 125 -36.12 -13.14 23.90
C ARG A 125 -37.01 -11.93 23.64
N ALA A 126 -38.19 -12.14 23.07
CA ALA A 126 -39.13 -11.06 22.80
C ALA A 126 -40.57 -11.58 22.80
N LYS A 127 -41.54 -10.69 22.97
CA LYS A 127 -42.96 -11.05 22.82
C LYS A 127 -43.29 -11.23 21.34
N ASN A 128 -44.01 -12.30 21.04
CA ASN A 128 -44.62 -12.49 19.72
C ASN A 128 -45.93 -11.69 19.58
N GLY A 129 -46.58 -11.78 18.41
CA GLY A 129 -47.87 -11.10 18.15
C GLY A 129 -49.03 -11.49 19.08
N PHE A 130 -48.88 -12.57 19.84
CA PHE A 130 -49.85 -13.02 20.86
C PHE A 130 -49.44 -12.60 22.28
N GLY A 131 -48.39 -11.79 22.44
CA GLY A 131 -47.90 -11.31 23.73
C GLY A 131 -47.07 -12.34 24.53
N ALA A 132 -46.83 -13.53 23.99
CA ALA A 132 -46.04 -14.56 24.65
C ALA A 132 -44.53 -14.34 24.43
N LEU A 133 -43.74 -14.39 25.50
CA LEU A 133 -42.28 -14.35 25.41
C LEU A 133 -41.75 -15.63 24.77
N ARG A 134 -41.03 -15.48 23.66
CA ARG A 134 -40.39 -16.57 22.91
C ARG A 134 -38.93 -16.25 22.65
N LEU A 135 -38.13 -17.29 22.55
CA LEU A 135 -36.80 -17.19 21.97
C LEU A 135 -36.93 -17.14 20.45
N ALA A 136 -36.18 -16.24 19.82
CA ALA A 136 -36.14 -16.09 18.38
C ALA A 136 -34.69 -15.86 17.96
N ASP A 137 -34.26 -16.59 16.92
CA ASP A 137 -32.96 -16.40 16.31
C ASP A 137 -33.07 -15.34 15.21
N TYR A 138 -32.10 -14.44 15.15
CA TYR A 138 -31.98 -13.43 14.11
C TYR A 138 -30.63 -13.53 13.42
N LEU A 139 -30.67 -13.43 12.10
CA LEU A 139 -29.50 -13.21 11.26
C LEU A 139 -29.47 -11.75 10.83
N CYS A 140 -28.33 -11.11 11.04
CA CYS A 140 -28.16 -9.70 10.86
C CYS A 140 -26.99 -9.44 9.91
N VAL A 141 -27.27 -8.81 8.78
CA VAL A 141 -26.26 -8.47 7.78
C VAL A 141 -26.08 -6.95 7.82
N VAL A 142 -24.90 -6.50 8.21
CA VAL A 142 -24.53 -5.07 8.26
C VAL A 142 -23.35 -4.87 7.32
N GLY A 143 -23.55 -4.12 6.24
CA GLY A 143 -22.52 -3.77 5.27
C GLY A 143 -22.28 -2.26 5.21
N ASP A 144 -21.23 -1.89 4.47
CA ASP A 144 -20.92 -0.50 4.11
C ASP A 144 -20.79 0.45 5.32
N ILE A 145 -20.26 -0.04 6.45
CA ILE A 145 -20.05 0.78 7.64
C ILE A 145 -18.97 1.82 7.35
N ALA A 146 -19.35 3.09 7.30
CA ALA A 146 -18.42 4.20 7.09
C ALA A 146 -18.69 5.35 8.10
N PRO A 147 -17.66 5.83 8.81
CA PRO A 147 -17.78 6.97 9.70
C PRO A 147 -18.02 8.27 8.91
N GLN A 148 -18.86 9.14 9.45
CA GLN A 148 -19.13 10.48 8.92
C GLN A 148 -18.35 11.55 9.70
N LEU A 149 -18.04 12.66 9.03
CA LEU A 149 -17.30 13.79 9.62
C LEU A 149 -18.01 14.43 10.83
N ASN A 150 -19.33 14.29 10.92
CA ASN A 150 -20.13 14.84 12.02
C ASN A 150 -20.31 13.87 13.20
N GLY A 151 -19.54 12.78 13.25
CA GLY A 151 -19.66 11.74 14.29
C GLY A 151 -20.81 10.75 14.08
N GLY A 152 -21.51 10.81 12.94
CA GLY A 152 -22.47 9.80 12.51
C GLY A 152 -21.80 8.60 11.82
N VAL A 153 -22.57 7.54 11.54
CA VAL A 153 -22.10 6.38 10.78
C VAL A 153 -23.14 6.03 9.71
N THR A 154 -22.72 5.81 8.47
CA THR A 154 -23.58 5.25 7.41
C THR A 154 -23.41 3.74 7.36
N TYR A 155 -24.50 3.02 7.09
CA TYR A 155 -24.48 1.56 6.97
C TYR A 155 -25.68 1.08 6.14
N LYS A 156 -25.57 -0.14 5.61
CA LYS A 156 -26.69 -0.90 5.07
C LYS A 156 -26.94 -2.11 5.96
N ALA A 157 -28.07 -2.17 6.64
CA ALA A 157 -28.35 -3.24 7.59
C ALA A 157 -29.72 -3.88 7.39
N LEU A 158 -29.76 -5.19 7.54
CA LEU A 158 -30.97 -6.01 7.51
C LEU A 158 -30.91 -7.04 8.64
N ALA A 159 -31.98 -7.14 9.42
CA ALA A 159 -32.18 -8.19 10.41
C ALA A 159 -33.38 -9.04 10.00
N VAL A 160 -33.17 -10.35 9.86
CA VAL A 160 -34.19 -11.31 9.43
C VAL A 160 -34.26 -12.44 10.47
N PRO A 161 -35.45 -12.96 10.81
CA PRO A 161 -35.55 -14.18 11.60
C PRO A 161 -34.78 -15.31 10.91
N ALA A 162 -33.93 -16.00 11.65
CA ALA A 162 -33.22 -17.17 11.15
C ALA A 162 -34.21 -18.34 10.96
N PRO A 163 -33.98 -19.21 9.96
CA PRO A 163 -34.82 -20.38 9.70
C PRO A 163 -34.75 -21.43 10.82
#